data_AF-A0A7C5HQB7-F1
#
_entry.id   AF-A0A7C5HQB7-F1
#
_cell.length_a   1.000
_cell.length_b   1.000
_cell.length_c   1.000
_cell.angle_alpha   90.00
_cell.angle_beta   90.00
_cell.angle_gamma   90.00
#
_symmetry.space_group_name_H-M   'P 1'
#
loop_
_entity.id
_entity.type
_entity.pdbx_description
1 polymer ?
#
loop_
_entity_poly.entity_id
_entity_poly.type
_entity_poly.pdbx_seq_one_letter_code
_entity_poly.pdbx_strand_id
1 'polypeptide(L)'
;MQNLILKFVDSARAAGLRISTSETLDCLNQLQHIDPLEESQFSRTLRANFAKSHRDQHLFNHLYDLFFHELRDNENLSGSEKISHIKNEIKIRLKTDMGNDGPMV
;
A
#
# COMPACT_ATOMS: atom_id res chain seq x y z
N MET A 1 6.87 8.65 3.01
CA MET A 1 7.16 7.56 3.97
C MET A 1 6.46 7.76 5.32
N GLN A 2 6.67 8.88 6.03
CA GLN A 2 6.05 9.12 7.36
C GLN A 2 4.52 8.86 7.42
N ASN A 3 3.74 9.40 6.47
CA ASN A 3 2.28 9.16 6.45
C ASN A 3 1.90 7.68 6.29
N LEU A 4 2.71 6.89 5.57
CA LEU A 4 2.47 5.45 5.41
C LEU A 4 2.66 4.73 6.75
N ILE A 5 3.71 5.09 7.49
CA ILE A 5 3.99 4.56 8.83
C ILE A 5 2.89 4.95 9.81
N LEU A 6 2.43 6.21 9.79
CA LEU A 6 1.33 6.65 10.66
C LEU A 6 0.04 5.87 10.38
N LYS A 7 -0.32 5.64 9.11
CA LYS A 7 -1.46 4.79 8.75
C LYS A 7 -1.30 3.36 9.26
N PHE A 8 -0.11 2.76 9.09
CA PHE A 8 0.17 1.44 9.62
C PHE A 8 0.02 1.40 11.15
N VAL A 9 0.56 2.39 11.85
CA VAL A 9 0.47 2.50 13.32
C VAL A 9 -0.99 2.63 13.77
N ASP A 10 -1.81 3.40 13.06
CA ASP A 10 -3.24 3.52 13.37
C ASP A 10 -3.98 2.18 13.16
N SER A 11 -3.70 1.48 12.07
CA SER A 11 -4.22 0.12 11.83
C SER A 11 -3.75 -0.86 12.91
N ALA A 12 -2.48 -0.80 13.31
CA ALA A 12 -1.92 -1.65 14.36
C ALA A 12 -2.57 -1.40 15.72
N ARG A 13 -2.78 -0.13 16.09
CA ARG A 13 -3.52 0.23 17.31
C ARG A 13 -4.96 -0.28 17.28
N ALA A 14 -5.65 -0.11 16.16
CA ALA A 14 -7.02 -0.61 15.98
C ALA A 14 -7.10 -2.14 16.11
N ALA A 15 -6.07 -2.85 15.66
CA ALA A 15 -5.95 -4.31 15.80
C ALA A 15 -5.48 -4.78 17.19
N GLY A 16 -5.16 -3.86 18.11
CA GLY A 16 -4.83 -4.15 19.49
C GLY A 16 -3.35 -4.13 19.86
N LEU A 17 -2.44 -3.76 18.94
CA LEU A 17 -1.04 -3.47 19.29
C LEU A 17 -0.98 -2.17 20.10
N ARG A 18 -0.45 -2.25 21.31
CA ARG A 18 -0.21 -1.07 22.15
C ARG A 18 1.03 -0.35 21.67
N ILE A 19 0.86 0.72 20.89
CA ILE A 19 1.95 1.55 20.36
C ILE A 19 1.80 2.97 20.91
N SER A 20 2.78 3.40 21.69
CA SER A 20 2.85 4.77 22.23
C SER A 20 3.29 5.79 21.17
N THR A 21 3.09 7.08 21.47
CA THR A 21 3.60 8.16 20.61
C THR A 21 5.13 8.15 20.54
N SER A 22 5.82 7.89 21.66
CA SER A 22 7.29 7.83 21.70
C SER A 22 7.84 6.73 20.79
N GLU A 23 7.26 5.53 20.84
CA GLU A 23 7.68 4.42 19.95
C GLU A 23 7.44 4.74 18.48
N THR A 24 6.40 5.51 18.18
CA THR A 24 6.15 5.98 16.81
C THR A 24 7.26 6.94 16.36
N LEU A 25 7.64 7.89 17.21
CA LEU A 25 8.73 8.84 16.93
C LEU A 25 10.08 8.14 16.81
N ASP A 26 10.38 7.20 17.71
CA ASP A 26 11.61 6.41 17.69
C ASP A 26 11.72 5.58 16.41
N CYS A 27 10.63 4.92 16.00
CA CYS A 27 10.57 4.21 14.73
C CYS A 27 10.84 5.15 13.54
N LEU A 28 10.21 6.33 13.50
CA LEU A 28 10.42 7.29 12.41
C LEU A 28 11.86 7.79 12.33
N ASN A 29 12.51 8.01 13.48
CA ASN A 29 13.91 8.39 13.53
C ASN A 29 14.82 7.24 13.07
N GLN A 30 14.58 6.01 13.52
CA GLN A 30 15.36 4.83 13.11
C GLN A 30 15.23 4.53 11.61
N LEU A 31 14.06 4.78 11.02
CA LEU A 31 13.86 4.63 9.57
C LEU A 31 14.74 5.56 8.72
N GLN A 32 15.33 6.61 9.30
CA GLN A 32 16.30 7.47 8.60
C GLN A 32 17.69 6.84 8.46
N HIS A 33 17.94 5.72 9.16
CA HIS A 33 19.26 5.07 9.23
C HIS A 33 19.32 3.72 8.53
N ILE A 34 18.25 3.32 7.84
CA ILE A 34 18.18 2.07 7.07
C ILE A 34 17.83 2.36 5.62
N ASP A 35 18.05 1.38 4.75
CA ASP A 35 17.48 1.42 3.40
C ASP A 35 16.00 0.96 3.46
N PRO A 36 15.01 1.85 3.18
CA PRO A 36 13.61 1.48 3.21
C PRO A 36 13.17 0.63 2.02
N LEU A 37 14.00 0.49 0.97
CA LEU A 37 13.73 -0.41 -0.16
C LEU A 37 14.14 -1.85 0.15
N GLU A 38 15.02 -2.05 1.14
CA GLU A 38 15.36 -3.35 1.67
C GLU A 38 14.30 -3.81 2.69
N GLU A 39 13.33 -4.59 2.21
CA GLU A 39 12.17 -5.06 2.98
C GLU A 39 12.57 -5.70 4.33
N SER A 40 13.67 -6.46 4.35
CA SER A 40 14.14 -7.11 5.56
C SER A 40 14.57 -6.10 6.64
N GLN A 41 15.19 -4.97 6.26
CA GLN A 41 15.58 -3.91 7.17
C GLN A 41 14.34 -3.17 7.65
N PHE A 42 13.46 -2.82 6.71
CA PHE A 42 12.22 -2.10 7.01
C PHE A 42 11.33 -2.86 8.00
N SER A 43 10.96 -4.11 7.68
CA SER A 43 10.14 -4.95 8.54
C SER A 43 10.76 -5.13 9.94
N ARG A 44 12.08 -5.39 10.00
CA ARG A 44 12.79 -5.55 11.29
C ARG A 44 12.77 -4.29 12.12
N THR A 45 12.97 -3.11 11.52
CA THR A 45 12.91 -1.83 12.23
C THR A 45 11.51 -1.58 12.80
N LEU A 46 10.45 -1.77 12.01
CA LEU A 46 9.08 -1.62 12.52
C LEU A 46 8.79 -2.63 13.66
N ARG A 47 9.14 -3.90 13.45
CA ARG A 47 8.89 -4.96 14.44
C ARG A 47 9.60 -4.69 15.76
N ALA A 48 10.84 -4.21 15.72
CA ALA A 48 11.64 -3.90 16.90
C ALA A 48 11.01 -2.81 17.78
N ASN A 49 10.28 -1.85 17.17
CA ASN A 49 9.62 -0.78 17.91
C ASN A 49 8.24 -1.19 18.44
N PHE A 50 7.51 -2.05 17.72
CA PHE A 50 6.09 -2.27 18.00
C PHE A 50 5.79 -3.62 18.67
N ALA A 51 6.60 -4.65 18.47
CA ALA A 51 6.33 -6.01 18.92
C ALA A 51 7.14 -6.40 20.16
N LYS A 52 6.58 -6.18 21.36
CA LYS A 52 7.28 -6.37 22.66
C LYS A 52 7.19 -7.78 23.21
N SER A 53 6.19 -8.55 22.80
CA SER A 53 5.96 -9.92 23.23
C SER A 53 5.84 -10.88 22.05
N HIS A 54 5.91 -12.19 22.33
CA HIS A 54 5.68 -13.20 21.30
C HIS A 54 4.29 -13.08 20.66
N ARG A 55 3.27 -12.75 21.46
CA ARG A 55 1.91 -12.46 20.96
C ARG A 55 1.91 -11.25 20.03
N ASP A 56 2.61 -10.18 20.39
CA ASP A 56 2.69 -8.98 19.56
C ASP A 56 3.45 -9.24 18.25
N GLN A 57 4.46 -10.13 18.26
CA GLN A 57 5.18 -10.51 17.04
C GLN A 57 4.27 -11.21 16.04
N HIS A 58 3.43 -12.15 16.49
CA HIS A 58 2.46 -12.81 15.62
C HIS A 58 1.46 -11.83 15.03
N LEU A 59 0.90 -10.94 15.86
CA LEU A 59 -0.05 -9.92 15.41
C LEU A 59 0.61 -8.91 14.46
N PHE A 60 1.83 -8.47 14.77
CA PHE A 60 2.61 -7.56 13.92
C PHE A 60 2.87 -8.19 12.55
N ASN A 61 3.35 -9.42 12.49
CA ASN A 61 3.66 -10.09 11.22
C ASN A 61 2.41 -10.16 10.34
N HIS A 62 1.29 -10.60 10.90
CA HIS A 62 0.03 -10.67 10.17
C HIS A 62 -0.43 -9.32 9.62
N LEU A 63 -0.34 -8.25 10.43
CA LEU A 63 -0.72 -6.90 10.01
C LEU A 63 0.26 -6.29 9.00
N TYR A 64 1.55 -6.61 9.13
CA TYR A 64 2.58 -6.17 8.21
C TYR A 64 2.31 -6.75 6.81
N ASP A 65 2.05 -8.06 6.73
CA ASP A 65 1.74 -8.75 5.48
C ASP A 65 0.46 -8.19 4.85
N LEU A 66 -0.61 -8.05 5.64
CA LEU A 66 -1.88 -7.49 5.18
C LEU A 66 -1.73 -6.05 4.66
N PHE A 67 -1.00 -5.20 5.38
CA PHE A 67 -0.92 -3.77 5.07
C PHE A 67 0.07 -3.46 3.94
N PHE A 68 1.21 -4.14 3.87
CA PHE A 68 2.26 -3.83 2.91
C PHE A 68 2.26 -4.74 1.68
N HIS A 69 1.71 -5.95 1.75
CA HIS A 69 1.61 -6.85 0.60
C HIS A 69 0.19 -6.87 0.02
N GLU A 70 -0.84 -7.13 0.82
CA GLU A 70 -2.21 -7.29 0.29
C GLU A 70 -2.89 -5.95 -0.07
N LEU A 71 -2.61 -4.87 0.68
CA LEU A 71 -3.17 -3.56 0.36
C LEU A 71 -2.58 -2.96 -0.94
N ARG A 72 -1.33 -3.34 -1.28
CA ARG A 72 -0.68 -2.95 -2.55
C ARG A 72 -1.33 -3.61 -3.77
N ASP A 73 -1.76 -4.86 -3.63
CA ASP A 73 -2.46 -5.55 -4.71
C ASP A 73 -3.80 -4.88 -5.03
N ASN A 74 -4.52 -4.37 -4.02
CA ASN A 74 -5.78 -3.65 -4.21
C ASN A 74 -5.62 -2.29 -4.89
N GLU A 75 -4.54 -1.54 -4.64
CA GLU A 75 -4.26 -0.30 -5.39
C GLU A 75 -3.87 -0.59 -6.86
N ASN A 76 -3.15 -1.68 -7.12
CA ASN A 76 -2.83 -2.13 -8.48
C ASN A 76 -4.06 -2.68 -9.23
N LEU A 77 -4.98 -3.35 -8.54
CA LEU A 77 -6.27 -3.81 -9.09
C LEU A 77 -7.18 -2.61 -9.44
N SER A 78 -7.29 -1.61 -8.56
CA SER A 78 -8.14 -0.43 -8.82
C SER A 78 -7.67 0.41 -10.02
N GLY A 79 -6.36 0.49 -10.26
CA GLY A 79 -5.79 1.17 -11.42
C GLY A 79 -5.94 0.39 -12.73
N SER A 80 -5.67 -0.93 -12.70
CA SER A 80 -5.69 -1.77 -13.90
C SER A 80 -7.10 -2.03 -14.45
N GLU A 81 -8.11 -2.18 -13.60
CA GLU A 81 -9.52 -2.31 -14.00
C GLU A 81 -10.05 -1.01 -14.62
N LYS A 82 -9.75 0.15 -14.03
CA LYS A 82 -10.15 1.45 -14.59
C LYS A 82 -9.46 1.74 -15.93
N ILE A 83 -8.16 1.45 -16.04
CA ILE A 83 -7.40 1.67 -17.28
C ILE A 83 -7.89 0.76 -18.40
N SER A 84 -8.21 -0.50 -18.11
CA SER A 84 -8.75 -1.42 -19.12
C SER A 84 -10.14 -1.00 -19.61
N HIS A 85 -11.00 -0.51 -18.71
CA HIS A 85 -12.31 0.03 -19.09
C HIS A 85 -12.19 1.28 -19.99
N ILE A 86 -11.35 2.24 -19.61
CA ILE A 86 -11.09 3.46 -20.40
C ILE A 86 -10.48 3.13 -21.77
N LYS A 87 -9.51 2.20 -21.82
CA LYS A 87 -8.91 1.75 -23.09
C LYS A 87 -9.95 1.14 -24.03
N ASN A 88 -10.88 0.34 -23.51
CA ASN A 88 -11.95 -0.25 -24.31
C ASN A 88 -12.93 0.82 -24.81
N GLU A 89 -13.29 1.78 -23.97
CA GLU A 89 -14.20 2.87 -24.32
C GLU A 89 -13.61 3.77 -25.42
N ILE A 90 -12.32 4.14 -25.31
CA ILE A 90 -11.60 4.89 -26.34
C ILE A 90 -11.51 4.09 -27.65
N LYS A 91 -11.22 2.78 -27.57
CA LYS A 91 -11.15 1.91 -28.75
C LYS A 91 -12.50 1.79 -29.46
N ILE A 92 -13.61 1.78 -28.72
CA ILE A 92 -14.96 1.77 -29.29
C ILE A 92 -15.21 3.09 -30.02
N ARG A 93 -14.98 4.24 -29.36
CA ARG A 93 -15.18 5.57 -29.98
C ARG A 93 -14.34 5.76 -31.25
N LEU A 94 -13.06 5.42 -31.21
CA LEU A 94 -12.18 5.51 -32.39
C LEU A 94 -12.65 4.65 -33.55
N LYS A 95 -13.29 3.51 -33.29
CA LYS A 95 -13.89 2.66 -34.34
C LYS A 95 -15.20 3.23 -34.88
N THR A 96 -15.99 3.88 -34.04
CA THR A 96 -17.24 4.53 -34.44
C THR A 96 -16.97 5.76 -35.31
N ASP A 97 -15.95 6.55 -34.95
CA ASP A 97 -15.60 7.77 -35.69
C ASP A 97 -14.94 7.48 -37.05
N MET A 98 -14.26 6.34 -37.20
CA MET A 98 -13.72 5.88 -38.50
C MET A 98 -14.74 5.12 -39.36
N GLY A 99 -15.98 4.94 -38.89
CA GLY A 99 -17.03 4.18 -39.58
C GLY A 99 -18.06 5.02 -40.34
N ASN A 100 -17.98 6.35 -40.31
CA ASN A 100 -19.04 7.22 -40.85
C ASN A 100 -18.62 8.13 -42.03
N ASP A 101 -17.43 7.98 -42.60
CA ASP A 101 -17.09 8.62 -43.89
C ASP A 101 -17.28 7.61 -45.04
N GLY A 102 -18.54 7.23 -45.28
CA GLY A 102 -18.98 6.67 -46.56
C GLY A 102 -19.29 7.83 -47.53
N PRO A 103 -18.88 7.75 -48.81
CA PRO A 103 -18.87 8.93 -49.69
C PRO A 103 -20.30 9.42 -49.95
N MET A 104 -20.49 10.73 -49.80
CA MET A 104 -21.67 11.45 -50.25
C MET A 104 -21.55 11.75 -51.75
N VAL A 105 -21.69 10.74 -52.63
CA VAL A 105 -22.32 10.83 -53.97
C VAL A 105 -22.66 9.42 -54.46
#